data_AF-A0A352V166-F1
#
_entry.id   AF-A0A352V166-F1
#
_cell.length_a   1.000
_cell.length_b   1.000
_cell.length_c   1.000
_cell.angle_alpha   90.00
_cell.angle_beta   90.00
_cell.angle_gamma   90.00
#
_symmetry.space_group_name_H-M   'P 1'
#
loop_
_entity.id
_entity.type
_entity.pdbx_description
1 polymer ?
#
loop_
_entity_poly.entity_id
_entity_poly.type
_entity_poly.pdbx_seq_one_letter_code
_entity_poly.pdbx_strand_id
1 'polypeptide(L)'
;MIIRDKPSPLDLMFALRGSVLPQIAGELGFAVLVATAVLLWDRLVFPLPHLNSTPFALFGVALSLFLGFRNNAAYDRWWEARKLWGALLIEARMMARDAAVFLPDT
;
A
#
# COMPACT_ATOMS: atom_id res chain seq x y z
N MET A 1 -22.44 1.52 10.43
CA MET A 1 -21.15 0.79 10.30
C MET A 1 -21.38 -0.31 9.29
N ILE A 2 -20.70 -0.28 8.13
CA ILE A 2 -20.79 -1.40 7.18
C ILE A 2 -20.06 -2.57 7.83
N ILE A 3 -20.81 -3.52 8.37
CA ILE A 3 -20.27 -4.78 8.90
C ILE A 3 -19.94 -5.61 7.66
N ARG A 4 -18.65 -5.78 7.41
CA ARG A 4 -18.13 -6.64 6.36
C ARG A 4 -17.59 -7.88 7.05
N ASP A 5 -17.92 -9.06 6.54
CA ASP A 5 -17.29 -10.29 7.02
C ASP A 5 -15.78 -10.16 6.87
N LYS A 6 -15.05 -10.44 7.95
CA LYS A 6 -13.60 -10.28 7.97
C LYS A 6 -12.99 -11.45 7.18
N PRO A 7 -12.35 -11.20 6.02
CA PRO A 7 -11.73 -12.28 5.25
C PRO A 7 -10.68 -12.99 6.09
N SER A 8 -10.51 -14.29 5.86
CA SER A 8 -9.47 -15.04 6.56
C SER A 8 -8.08 -14.57 6.11
N PRO A 9 -7.02 -14.76 6.93
CA PRO A 9 -5.66 -14.39 6.54
C PRO A 9 -5.21 -15.05 5.22
N LEU A 10 -5.65 -16.28 4.96
CA LEU A 10 -5.34 -17.00 3.72
C LEU A 10 -6.05 -16.38 2.51
N ASP A 11 -7.31 -15.95 2.66
CA ASP A 11 -8.04 -15.27 1.59
C ASP A 11 -7.36 -13.96 1.19
N LEU A 12 -6.75 -13.27 2.15
CA LEU A 12 -5.98 -12.04 1.92
C LEU A 12 -4.67 -12.30 1.17
N MET A 13 -3.98 -13.42 1.44
CA MET A 13 -2.72 -13.76 0.77
C MET A 13 -2.92 -14.00 -0.74
N PHE A 14 -4.07 -14.52 -1.15
CA PHE A 14 -4.41 -14.78 -2.55
C PHE A 14 -5.34 -13.73 -3.17
N ALA A 15 -5.65 -12.65 -2.44
CA ALA A 15 -6.47 -11.57 -2.96
C ALA A 15 -5.69 -10.71 -3.96
N LEU A 16 -5.89 -10.96 -5.26
CA LEU A 16 -5.27 -10.16 -6.33
C LEU A 16 -6.00 -8.83 -6.60
N ARG A 17 -7.31 -8.78 -6.34
CA ARG A 17 -8.13 -7.58 -6.58
C ARG A 17 -7.89 -6.55 -5.48
N GLY A 18 -7.32 -5.40 -5.86
CA GLY A 18 -6.99 -4.32 -4.92
C GLY A 18 -5.68 -4.51 -4.15
N SER A 19 -4.88 -5.53 -4.50
CA SER A 19 -3.51 -5.70 -4.00
C SER A 19 -2.54 -4.80 -4.75
N VAL A 20 -1.40 -4.51 -4.12
CA VAL A 20 -0.26 -3.82 -4.74
C VAL A 20 0.51 -4.77 -5.68
N LEU A 21 0.36 -6.09 -5.51
CA LEU A 21 1.13 -7.09 -6.24
C LEU A 21 1.08 -6.92 -7.77
N PRO A 22 -0.08 -6.73 -8.44
CA PRO A 22 -0.11 -6.53 -9.89
C PRO A 22 0.59 -5.25 -10.34
N GLN A 23 0.67 -4.24 -9.46
CA GLN A 23 1.33 -2.97 -9.76
C GLN A 23 2.85 -3.07 -9.74
N ILE A 24 3.42 -3.94 -8.90
CA ILE A 24 4.88 -4.14 -8.75
C ILE A 24 5.38 -5.46 -9.36
N ALA A 25 4.50 -6.23 -10.01
CA ALA A 25 4.82 -7.57 -10.51
C ALA A 25 5.91 -7.56 -11.59
N GLY A 26 5.95 -6.51 -12.42
CA GLY A 26 6.96 -6.36 -13.46
C GLY A 26 8.35 -6.15 -12.87
N GLU A 27 8.46 -5.25 -11.89
CA GLU A 27 9.71 -4.95 -11.17
C GLU A 27 10.21 -6.16 -10.39
N LEU A 28 9.30 -6.87 -9.70
CA LEU A 28 9.61 -8.13 -9.03
C LEU A 28 10.11 -9.20 -10.00
N GLY A 29 9.39 -9.40 -11.11
CA GLY A 29 9.75 -10.38 -12.12
C GLY A 29 11.13 -10.10 -12.75
N PHE A 30 11.40 -8.83 -13.07
CA PHE A 30 12.70 -8.41 -13.57
C PHE A 30 13.82 -8.65 -12.55
N ALA A 31 13.62 -8.29 -11.28
CA ALA A 31 14.61 -8.52 -10.23
C ALA A 31 14.91 -10.02 -10.03
N VAL A 32 13.89 -10.88 -10.03
CA VAL A 32 14.04 -12.34 -9.94
C VAL A 32 14.77 -12.89 -11.16
N LEU A 33 14.46 -12.40 -12.36
CA LEU A 33 15.11 -12.83 -13.59
C LEU A 33 16.61 -12.49 -13.56
N VAL A 34 16.96 -11.26 -13.19
CA VAL A 34 18.36 -10.84 -13.07
C VAL A 34 19.09 -11.64 -12.00
N ALA A 35 18.50 -11.81 -10.81
CA ALA A 35 19.10 -12.60 -9.74
C ALA A 35 19.35 -14.05 -10.17
N THR A 36 18.39 -14.65 -10.86
CA THR A 36 18.51 -16.03 -11.39
C THR A 36 19.58 -16.12 -12.46
N ALA A 37 19.65 -15.15 -13.38
CA ALA A 37 20.68 -15.10 -14.42
C ALA A 37 22.09 -15.00 -13.82
N VAL A 38 22.28 -14.14 -12.82
CA VAL A 38 23.56 -14.00 -12.08
C VAL A 38 23.92 -15.31 -11.37
N LEU A 39 22.96 -15.96 -10.71
CA LEU A 39 23.18 -17.24 -10.04
C LEU A 39 23.59 -18.34 -11.03
N LEU A 40 22.92 -18.42 -12.18
CA LEU A 40 23.27 -19.39 -13.22
C LEU A 40 24.66 -19.12 -13.81
N TRP A 41 25.02 -17.86 -14.00
CA TRP A 41 26.35 -17.47 -14.47
C TRP A 41 27.44 -17.90 -13.50
N ASP A 42 27.28 -17.58 -12.21
CA ASP A 42 28.19 -17.96 -11.13
C ASP A 42 28.43 -19.48 -11.06
N ARG A 43 27.37 -20.27 -11.27
CA ARG A 43 27.43 -21.73 -11.18
C ARG A 43 27.90 -22.45 -12.44
N LEU A 44 27.60 -21.92 -13.63
CA LEU A 44 27.79 -22.64 -14.89
C LEU A 44 28.93 -22.11 -15.76
N VAL A 45 29.33 -20.84 -15.60
CA VAL A 45 30.35 -20.20 -16.45
C VAL A 45 31.67 -20.04 -15.68
N PHE A 46 31.67 -19.22 -14.63
CA PHE A 46 32.84 -19.00 -13.78
C PHE A 46 32.39 -18.40 -12.44
N PRO A 47 32.99 -18.83 -11.30
CA PRO A 47 32.62 -18.31 -9.98
C PRO A 47 32.90 -16.81 -9.88
N LEU A 48 31.88 -16.04 -9.50
CA LEU A 48 31.99 -14.62 -9.29
C LEU A 48 32.71 -14.30 -7.96
N PRO A 49 33.41 -13.16 -7.87
CA PRO A 49 34.01 -12.72 -6.62
C PRO A 49 32.94 -12.52 -5.54
N HIS A 50 33.24 -12.95 -4.32
CA HIS A 50 32.35 -12.77 -3.18
C HIS A 50 32.27 -11.27 -2.83
N LEU A 51 31.08 -10.71 -2.96
CA LEU A 51 30.81 -9.33 -2.56
C LEU A 51 30.40 -9.29 -1.09
N ASN A 52 30.87 -8.27 -0.37
CA ASN A 52 30.46 -8.04 1.00
C ASN A 52 29.00 -7.53 1.03
N SER A 53 28.12 -8.19 1.79
CA SER A 53 26.72 -7.83 1.94
C SER A 53 26.46 -6.68 2.93
N THR A 54 27.46 -6.31 3.75
CA THR A 54 27.31 -5.29 4.81
C THR A 54 26.77 -3.95 4.32
N PRO A 55 27.24 -3.37 3.19
CA PRO A 55 26.68 -2.11 2.68
C PRO A 55 25.19 -2.22 2.36
N PHE A 56 24.73 -3.35 1.82
CA PHE A 56 23.32 -3.58 1.51
C PHE A 56 22.44 -3.67 2.76
N ALA A 57 22.96 -4.24 3.85
CA ALA A 57 22.25 -4.25 5.13
C ALA A 57 22.05 -2.82 5.66
N LEU A 58 23.07 -1.97 5.56
CA LEU A 58 22.97 -0.56 5.95
C LEU A 58 21.93 0.19 5.10
N PHE A 59 21.95 -0.01 3.78
CA PHE A 59 20.91 0.55 2.89
C PHE A 59 19.51 0.03 3.22
N GLY A 60 19.37 -1.24 3.58
CA GLY A 60 18.10 -1.84 3.99
C GLY A 60 17.52 -1.16 5.24
N VAL A 61 18.35 -0.92 6.25
CA VAL A 61 17.93 -0.21 7.47
C VAL A 61 17.51 1.23 7.14
N ALA A 62 18.32 1.95 6.39
CA ALA A 62 18.01 3.32 5.98
C ALA A 62 16.68 3.37 5.19
N LEU A 63 16.50 2.48 4.21
CA LEU A 63 15.28 2.40 3.41
C LEU A 63 14.04 2.09 4.27
N SER A 64 14.14 1.17 5.22
CA SER A 64 13.02 0.84 6.12
C SER A 64 12.58 2.04 6.96
N LEU A 65 13.53 2.85 7.44
CA LEU A 65 13.24 4.03 8.24
C LEU A 65 12.54 5.09 7.40
N PHE A 66 13.06 5.39 6.21
CA PHE A 66 12.42 6.33 5.28
C PHE A 66 11.03 5.87 4.84
N LEU A 67 10.86 4.58 4.59
CA LEU A 67 9.56 4.01 4.24
C LEU A 67 8.57 4.14 5.40
N GLY A 68 9.01 3.95 6.65
CA GLY A 68 8.20 4.18 7.83
C GLY A 68 7.67 5.61 7.92
N PHE A 69 8.55 6.61 7.79
CA PHE A 69 8.14 8.02 7.77
C PHE A 69 7.18 8.34 6.62
N ARG A 70 7.47 7.85 5.41
CA ARG A 70 6.63 8.05 4.23
C ARG A 70 5.25 7.42 4.40
N ASN A 71 5.18 6.21 4.93
CA ASN A 71 3.93 5.49 5.13
C ASN A 71 3.04 6.17 6.18
N ASN A 72 3.64 6.64 7.29
CA ASN A 72 2.90 7.38 8.31
C ASN A 72 2.28 8.66 7.73
N ALA A 73 3.06 9.47 7.02
CA ALA A 73 2.56 10.69 6.39
C ALA A 73 1.47 10.41 5.33
N ALA A 74 1.64 9.36 4.52
CA ALA A 74 0.63 8.96 3.53
C ALA A 74 -0.68 8.48 4.20
N TYR A 75 -0.56 7.72 5.29
CA TYR A 75 -1.71 7.23 6.06
C TYR A 75 -2.47 8.38 6.72
N ASP A 76 -1.76 9.32 7.36
CA ASP A 76 -2.37 10.49 8.00
C ASP A 76 -3.15 11.33 6.98
N ARG A 77 -2.59 11.55 5.79
CA ARG A 77 -3.27 12.28 4.70
C ARG A 77 -4.50 11.55 4.19
N TRP A 78 -4.42 10.22 4.03
CA TRP A 78 -5.57 9.40 3.65
C TRP A 78 -6.68 9.48 4.71
N TRP A 79 -6.32 9.41 5.99
CA TRP A 79 -7.26 9.49 7.09
C TRP A 79 -7.89 10.89 7.22
N GLU A 80 -7.11 11.94 7.02
CA GLU A 80 -7.61 13.32 6.97
C GLU A 80 -8.69 13.51 5.91
N ALA A 81 -8.44 13.04 4.68
CA ALA A 81 -9.44 13.09 3.61
C ALA A 81 -10.74 12.34 3.98
N ARG A 82 -10.62 11.18 4.66
CA ARG A 82 -11.79 10.43 5.14
C ARG A 82 -12.58 11.19 6.20
N LYS A 83 -11.91 11.89 7.13
CA LYS A 83 -12.56 12.73 8.13
C LYS A 83 -13.32 13.90 7.48
N LEU A 84 -12.69 14.59 6.53
CA LEU A 84 -13.31 15.70 5.79
C LEU A 84 -14.53 15.25 5.00
N TRP A 85 -14.46 14.10 4.31
CA TRP A 85 -15.61 13.52 3.63
C TRP A 85 -16.75 13.18 4.60
N GLY A 86 -16.42 12.68 5.79
CA GLY A 86 -17.39 12.43 6.86
C GLY A 86 -18.07 13.72 7.33
N ALA A 87 -17.31 14.79 7.51
CA ALA A 87 -17.85 16.10 7.89
C ALA A 87 -18.80 16.65 6.81
N LEU A 88 -18.40 16.60 5.53
CA LEU A 88 -19.26 17.04 4.42
C LEU A 88 -20.61 16.31 4.39
N LEU A 89 -20.61 14.99 4.61
CA LEU A 89 -21.85 14.20 4.68
C LEU A 89 -22.75 14.60 5.86
N ILE A 90 -22.16 15.00 6.99
CA ILE A 90 -22.91 15.47 8.16
C ILE A 90 -23.54 16.84 7.85
N GLU A 91 -22.75 17.78 7.35
CA GLU A 91 -23.22 19.12 6.97
C GLU A 91 -24.33 19.06 5.92
N ALA A 92 -24.19 18.20 4.90
CA ALA A 92 -25.22 18.02 3.89
C ALA A 92 -26.55 17.50 4.47
N ARG A 93 -26.49 16.60 5.47
CA ARG A 93 -27.69 16.10 6.17
C ARG A 93 -28.31 17.16 7.08
N MET A 94 -27.49 17.95 7.76
CA MET A 94 -27.98 19.06 8.57
C MET A 94 -28.68 20.09 7.69
N MET A 95 -28.08 20.47 6.56
CA MET A 95 -28.68 21.37 5.58
C MET A 95 -30.02 20.83 5.07
N ALA A 96 -30.10 19.54 4.71
CA ALA A 96 -31.34 18.94 4.24
C ALA A 96 -32.44 18.93 5.32
N ARG A 97 -32.07 18.64 6.58
CA ARG A 97 -33.00 18.71 7.72
C ARG A 97 -33.52 20.13 7.91
N ASP A 98 -32.63 21.10 7.93
CA ASP A 98 -32.99 22.49 8.18
C ASP A 98 -33.87 23.02 7.02
N ALA A 99 -33.52 22.69 5.78
CA ALA A 99 -34.36 23.01 4.62
C ALA A 99 -35.78 22.43 4.73
N ALA A 100 -35.94 21.19 5.22
CA ALA A 100 -37.25 20.58 5.44
C ALA A 100 -38.09 21.27 6.53
N VAL A 101 -37.44 21.97 7.48
CA VAL A 101 -38.16 22.74 8.51
C VAL A 101 -38.61 24.11 7.98
N PHE A 102 -37.79 24.74 7.13
CA PHE A 102 -38.05 26.10 6.65
C PHE A 102 -38.84 26.16 5.34
N LEU A 103 -38.83 25.10 4.53
CA LEU A 103 -39.64 25.03 3.32
C LEU A 103 -41.06 24.57 3.69
N PRO A 104 -42.11 25.25 3.20
CA PRO A 104 -43.48 24.82 3.41
C PRO A 104 -43.72 23.46 2.73
N ASP A 105 -44.49 22.60 3.39
CA ASP A 105 -45.00 21.37 2.78
C ASP A 105 -45.82 21.74 1.53
N THR A 106 -45.33 21.34 0.36
CA THR A 106 -46.03 21.51 -0.93
C THR A 106 -46.89 20.30 -1.25
#